data_AF-R5M5Q0-F1
#
_entry.id   AF-R5M5Q0-F1
#
_cell.length_a   1.000
_cell.length_b   1.000
_cell.length_c   1.000
_cell.angle_alpha   90.00
_cell.angle_beta   90.00
_cell.angle_gamma   90.00
#
_symmetry.space_group_name_H-M   'P 1'
#
loop_
_entity.id
_entity.type
_entity.pdbx_description
1 polymer ?
#
loop_
_entity_poly.entity_id
_entity_poly.type
_entity_poly.pdbx_seq_one_letter_code
_entity_poly.pdbx_strand_id
1 'polypeptide(L)'
;MIGLIYHPLRSQLFDRLFINIRQSMGGVCIPKKDILRYLVSFRRQNLMNLFGYIADQAPRYRNIHLWLPFLNHDTPVFTGAERIMRKMNNAVFYIDVERPERGKYIYTFKLMTDKPGEMPEFEITKKFFAMLEQTIRRDPRFYLWSHNRWKRTREEFDKEFKIENGHVVRK
;
A
#
# COMPACT_ATOMS: atom_id res chain seq x y z
N MET A 1 -12.55 13.67 -5.06
CA MET A 1 -11.49 14.03 -4.09
C MET A 1 -10.39 12.99 -4.08
N ILE A 2 -9.11 13.39 -4.04
CA ILE A 2 -7.98 12.45 -4.04
C ILE A 2 -7.36 12.41 -2.64
N GLY A 3 -7.44 11.25 -1.99
CA GLY A 3 -6.80 10.98 -0.71
C GLY A 3 -5.35 10.50 -0.89
N LEU A 4 -4.40 11.32 -0.44
CA LEU A 4 -2.98 11.05 -0.47
C LEU A 4 -2.54 10.52 0.89
N ILE A 5 -2.41 9.20 1.01
CA ILE A 5 -2.05 8.57 2.28
C ILE A 5 -0.57 8.84 2.58
N TYR A 6 -0.28 9.30 3.80
CA TYR A 6 1.09 9.56 4.23
C TYR A 6 1.34 9.19 5.69
N HIS A 7 2.62 9.09 6.05
CA HIS A 7 3.06 8.99 7.44
C HIS A 7 3.58 10.36 7.87
N PRO A 8 3.01 10.97 8.93
CA PRO A 8 3.51 12.24 9.45
C PRO A 8 5.01 12.19 9.75
N LEU A 9 5.73 13.21 9.28
CA LEU A 9 7.16 13.33 9.49
C LEU A 9 7.46 13.80 10.92
N ARG A 10 8.63 13.41 11.45
CA ARG A 10 9.05 13.78 12.81
C ARG A 10 9.27 15.28 12.97
N SER A 11 9.83 15.93 11.94
CA SER A 11 10.01 17.38 11.95
C SER A 11 8.74 18.06 11.47
N GLN A 12 8.16 18.90 12.33
CA GLN A 12 6.94 19.64 12.02
C GLN A 12 7.11 20.60 10.85
N LEU A 13 8.29 21.20 10.70
CA LEU A 13 8.60 22.10 9.58
C LEU A 13 8.54 21.34 8.26
N PHE A 14 9.23 20.20 8.17
CA PHE A 14 9.24 19.38 6.96
C PHE A 14 7.88 18.71 6.71
N ASP A 15 7.13 18.35 7.74
CA ASP A 15 5.77 17.81 7.59
C ASP A 15 4.84 18.83 6.94
N ARG A 16 4.86 20.09 7.42
CA ARG A 16 4.08 21.19 6.82
C ARG A 16 4.49 21.44 5.37
N LEU A 17 5.79 21.51 5.09
CA LEU A 17 6.30 21.67 3.73
C LEU A 17 5.84 20.54 2.81
N PHE A 18 5.97 19.29 3.26
CA PHE A 18 5.52 18.11 2.52
C PHE A 18 4.02 18.18 2.20
N ILE A 19 3.19 18.53 3.18
CA ILE A 19 1.74 18.69 2.99
C ILE A 19 1.46 19.78 1.96
N ASN A 20 2.09 20.95 2.07
CA ASN A 20 1.89 22.06 1.12
C ASN A 20 2.23 21.64 -0.31
N ILE A 21 3.36 20.94 -0.51
CA ILE A 21 3.76 20.44 -1.83
C ILE A 21 2.73 19.44 -2.37
N ARG A 22 2.33 18.46 -1.56
CA ARG A 22 1.45 17.37 -1.99
C ARG A 22 0.01 17.82 -2.25
N GLN A 23 -0.48 18.81 -1.51
CA GLN A 23 -1.84 19.33 -1.67
C GLN A 23 -1.95 20.42 -2.74
N SER A 24 -0.83 20.93 -3.26
CA SER A 24 -0.82 21.97 -4.31
C SER A 24 -1.65 21.59 -5.55
N MET A 25 -1.81 20.30 -5.82
CA MET A 25 -2.58 19.76 -6.96
C MET A 25 -4.01 19.30 -6.57
N GLY A 26 -4.59 19.85 -5.50
CA GLY A 26 -5.98 19.58 -5.10
C GLY A 26 -6.23 18.23 -4.38
N GLY A 27 -5.16 17.52 -4.01
CA GLY A 27 -5.23 16.34 -3.16
C GLY A 27 -5.35 16.69 -1.67
N VAL A 28 -5.81 15.73 -0.87
CA VAL A 28 -5.88 15.85 0.60
C VAL A 28 -4.89 14.87 1.21
N CYS A 29 -3.92 15.37 1.98
CA CYS A 29 -2.98 14.52 2.71
C CYS A 29 -3.68 13.89 3.91
N ILE A 30 -3.74 12.56 3.95
CA ILE A 30 -4.47 11.81 4.98
C ILE A 30 -3.45 10.99 5.78
N PRO A 31 -3.29 11.28 7.09
CA PRO A 31 -2.42 10.48 7.93
C PRO A 31 -2.89 9.02 7.94
N LYS A 32 -1.95 8.07 7.85
CA LYS A 32 -2.27 6.62 7.80
C LYS A 32 -3.21 6.15 8.91
N LYS A 33 -3.12 6.73 10.11
CA LYS A 33 -3.97 6.39 11.27
C LYS A 33 -5.44 6.82 11.08
N ASP A 34 -5.71 7.77 10.19
CA ASP A 34 -7.01 8.40 10.02
C ASP A 34 -7.74 7.97 8.73
N ILE A 35 -7.14 7.08 7.91
CA ILE A 35 -7.67 6.65 6.60
C ILE A 35 -9.16 6.24 6.68
N LEU A 36 -9.50 5.34 7.62
CA LEU A 36 -10.88 4.86 7.77
C LEU A 36 -11.86 5.99 8.13
N ARG A 37 -11.44 6.93 8.97
CA ARG A 37 -12.27 8.09 9.36
C ARG A 37 -12.61 8.94 8.13
N TYR A 38 -11.61 9.22 7.30
CA TYR A 38 -11.80 10.00 6.08
C TYR A 38 -12.68 9.26 5.05
N LEU A 39 -12.43 7.96 4.83
CA LEU A 39 -13.24 7.17 3.89
C LEU A 39 -14.71 7.12 4.29
N VAL A 40 -15.01 6.92 5.58
CA VAL A 40 -16.39 6.92 6.10
C VAL A 40 -17.01 8.31 5.97
N SER A 41 -16.27 9.36 6.30
CA SER A 41 -16.72 10.74 6.18
C SER A 41 -17.11 11.09 4.74
N PHE A 42 -16.22 10.79 3.76
CA PHE A 42 -16.48 11.07 2.36
C PHE A 42 -17.65 10.26 1.80
N ARG A 43 -17.80 9.00 2.21
CA ARG A 43 -18.97 8.19 1.86
C ARG A 43 -20.27 8.81 2.39
N ARG A 44 -20.29 9.26 3.66
CA ARG A 44 -21.46 9.90 4.26
C ARG A 44 -21.85 11.19 3.55
N GLN A 45 -20.86 11.92 3.02
CA GLN A 45 -21.06 13.14 2.24
C GLN A 45 -21.38 12.87 0.76
N ASN A 46 -21.50 11.59 0.36
CA ASN A 46 -21.69 11.17 -1.03
C ASN A 46 -20.61 11.73 -2.00
N LEU A 47 -19.39 11.91 -1.51
CA LEU A 47 -18.28 12.44 -2.30
C LEU A 47 -17.55 11.31 -3.03
N MET A 48 -17.49 11.41 -4.36
CA MET A 48 -16.62 10.57 -5.18
C MET A 48 -15.16 10.76 -4.76
N ASN A 49 -14.47 9.67 -4.45
CA ASN A 49 -13.11 9.73 -3.94
C ASN A 49 -12.21 8.60 -4.45
N LEU A 50 -10.93 8.90 -4.58
CA LEU A 50 -9.86 7.97 -4.95
C LEU A 50 -8.77 8.03 -3.89
N PHE A 51 -8.37 6.90 -3.33
CA PHE A 51 -7.32 6.83 -2.31
C PHE A 51 -6.14 6.03 -2.83
N GLY A 52 -4.95 6.65 -2.84
CA GLY A 52 -3.72 5.99 -3.26
C GLY A 52 -3.03 5.29 -2.09
N TYR A 53 -2.76 3.99 -2.23
CA TYR A 53 -2.04 3.18 -1.23
C TYR A 53 -0.68 2.76 -1.79
N ILE A 54 0.39 3.07 -1.06
CA ILE A 54 1.73 2.52 -1.33
C ILE A 54 1.89 1.28 -0.45
N ALA A 55 1.76 0.11 -1.06
CA ALA A 55 1.65 -1.18 -0.36
C ALA A 55 2.95 -2.03 -0.40
N ASP A 56 3.95 -1.63 -1.18
CA ASP A 56 5.17 -2.39 -1.44
C ASP A 56 6.29 -2.16 -0.41
N GLN A 57 6.06 -1.36 0.62
CA GLN A 57 7.04 -1.08 1.68
C GLN A 57 7.26 -2.29 2.61
N ALA A 58 8.42 -2.35 3.28
CA ALA A 58 8.73 -3.41 4.24
C ALA A 58 7.97 -3.24 5.58
N PRO A 59 7.14 -4.20 6.01
CA PRO A 59 6.48 -4.17 7.31
C PRO A 59 7.45 -4.34 8.48
N ARG A 60 7.08 -3.78 9.64
CA ARG A 60 7.68 -4.15 10.94
C ARG A 60 7.19 -5.54 11.34
N TYR A 61 7.98 -6.32 12.10
CA TYR A 61 7.60 -7.69 12.52
C TYR A 61 6.16 -7.79 13.04
N ARG A 62 5.76 -6.89 13.96
CA ARG A 62 4.40 -6.84 14.53
C ARG A 62 3.26 -6.63 13.51
N ASN A 63 3.59 -6.27 12.28
CA ASN A 63 2.62 -6.01 11.20
C ASN A 63 2.72 -7.04 10.06
N ILE A 64 3.53 -8.10 10.21
CA ILE A 64 3.66 -9.16 9.22
C ILE A 64 2.54 -10.18 9.44
N HIS A 65 1.56 -10.18 8.54
CA HIS A 65 0.44 -11.14 8.57
C HIS A 65 0.45 -12.06 7.34
N LEU A 66 1.26 -11.74 6.34
CA LEU A 66 1.36 -12.48 5.10
C LEU A 66 2.82 -12.46 4.63
N TRP A 67 3.26 -13.64 4.22
CA TRP A 67 4.48 -13.87 3.46
C TRP A 67 4.08 -14.38 2.08
N LEU A 68 4.75 -13.92 1.03
CA LEU A 68 4.50 -14.36 -0.34
C LEU A 68 5.80 -14.34 -1.16
N PRO A 69 5.89 -15.14 -2.25
CA PRO A 69 6.99 -15.04 -3.19
C PRO A 69 6.90 -13.71 -3.96
N PHE A 70 7.99 -12.96 -3.98
CA PHE A 70 8.13 -11.74 -4.78
C PHE A 70 9.58 -11.55 -5.19
N LEU A 71 9.82 -11.43 -6.50
CA LEU A 71 11.17 -11.32 -7.08
C LEU A 71 12.10 -12.46 -6.62
N ASN A 72 11.58 -13.69 -6.55
CA ASN A 72 12.28 -14.89 -6.07
C ASN A 72 12.68 -14.90 -4.59
N HIS A 73 12.12 -14.00 -3.77
CA HIS A 73 12.33 -13.98 -2.33
C HIS A 73 11.03 -14.26 -1.58
N ASP A 74 11.13 -14.98 -0.46
CA ASP A 74 10.06 -15.04 0.53
C ASP A 74 9.92 -13.69 1.24
N THR A 75 8.84 -12.98 0.94
CA THR A 75 8.75 -11.54 1.19
C THR A 75 7.61 -11.24 2.17
N PRO A 76 7.88 -10.53 3.28
CA PRO A 76 6.84 -10.09 4.18
C PRO A 76 6.14 -8.86 3.61
N VAL A 77 4.82 -8.80 3.66
CA VAL A 77 4.03 -7.73 3.03
C VAL A 77 3.01 -7.10 3.96
N PHE A 78 2.62 -5.85 3.69
CA PHE A 78 1.55 -5.17 4.41
C PHE A 78 0.18 -5.63 3.90
N THR A 79 -0.69 -6.10 4.80
CA THR A 79 -2.08 -6.49 4.48
C THR A 79 -3.11 -5.42 4.87
N GLY A 80 -2.67 -4.33 5.49
CA GLY A 80 -3.55 -3.28 6.02
C GLY A 80 -4.37 -2.57 4.94
N ALA A 81 -3.82 -2.39 3.74
CA ALA A 81 -4.54 -1.80 2.62
C ALA A 81 -5.72 -2.68 2.20
N GLU A 82 -5.48 -3.98 2.03
CA GLU A 82 -6.54 -4.94 1.70
C GLU A 82 -7.63 -4.98 2.78
N ARG A 83 -7.27 -5.00 4.06
CA ARG A 83 -8.26 -4.96 5.16
C ARG A 83 -9.18 -3.75 5.05
N ILE A 84 -8.64 -2.58 4.68
CA ILE A 84 -9.43 -1.36 4.46
C ILE A 84 -10.31 -1.50 3.21
N MET A 85 -9.74 -1.98 2.09
CA MET A 85 -10.46 -2.16 0.82
C MET A 85 -11.67 -3.09 0.98
N ARG A 86 -11.49 -4.23 1.65
CA ARG A 86 -12.56 -5.19 1.97
C ARG A 86 -13.62 -4.56 2.88
N LYS A 87 -13.20 -3.89 3.96
CA LYS A 87 -14.11 -3.27 4.93
C LYS A 87 -14.97 -2.16 4.30
N MET A 88 -14.37 -1.36 3.42
CA MET A 88 -15.11 -0.33 2.71
C MET A 88 -15.92 -0.92 1.56
N ASN A 89 -15.52 -2.06 1.00
CA ASN A 89 -16.13 -2.65 -0.19
C ASN A 89 -16.16 -1.68 -1.38
N ASN A 90 -15.02 -1.03 -1.64
CA ASN A 90 -14.82 -0.16 -2.79
C ASN A 90 -14.13 -0.93 -3.92
N ALA A 91 -14.34 -0.53 -5.17
CA ALA A 91 -13.55 -1.04 -6.29
C ALA A 91 -12.05 -0.77 -6.09
N VAL A 92 -11.24 -1.77 -6.43
CA VAL A 92 -9.79 -1.77 -6.21
C VAL A 92 -9.08 -1.86 -7.55
N PHE A 93 -8.19 -0.91 -7.80
CA PHE A 93 -7.38 -0.84 -9.01
C PHE A 93 -5.91 -0.95 -8.68
N TYR A 94 -5.17 -1.66 -9.54
CA TYR A 94 -3.72 -1.55 -9.63
C TYR A 94 -3.40 -0.39 -10.59
N ILE A 95 -2.46 0.48 -10.20
CA ILE A 95 -1.99 1.56 -11.06
C ILE A 95 -0.64 1.14 -11.64
N ASP A 96 -0.65 0.79 -12.92
CA ASP A 96 0.56 0.47 -13.65
C ASP A 96 1.17 1.76 -14.21
N VAL A 97 2.45 2.00 -13.94
CA VAL A 97 3.12 3.26 -14.28
C VAL A 97 4.24 2.99 -15.28
N GLU A 98 4.25 3.79 -16.34
CA GLU A 98 5.27 3.78 -17.37
C GLU A 98 5.83 5.18 -17.57
N ARG A 99 7.10 5.25 -17.98
CA ARG A 99 7.77 6.51 -18.31
C ARG A 99 8.45 6.35 -19.68
N PRO A 100 7.70 6.51 -20.79
CA PRO A 100 8.25 6.32 -22.13
C PRO A 100 9.36 7.32 -22.48
N GLU A 101 9.30 8.54 -21.94
CA GLU A 101 10.31 9.58 -22.15
C GLU A 101 10.40 10.50 -20.93
N ARG A 102 11.44 11.34 -20.87
CA ARG A 102 11.63 12.27 -19.75
C ARG A 102 10.45 13.25 -19.67
N GLY A 103 9.81 13.32 -18.51
CA GLY A 103 8.69 14.23 -18.26
C GLY A 103 7.32 13.67 -18.65
N LYS A 104 7.26 12.52 -19.34
CA LYS A 104 6.00 11.87 -19.71
C LYS A 104 5.81 10.60 -18.91
N TYR A 105 4.67 10.52 -18.23
CA TYR A 105 4.25 9.36 -17.45
C TYR A 105 2.90 8.89 -17.94
N ILE A 106 2.76 7.58 -18.13
CA ILE A 106 1.49 6.93 -18.46
C ILE A 106 1.05 6.16 -17.21
N TYR A 107 -0.20 6.38 -16.80
CA TYR A 107 -0.83 5.69 -15.67
C TYR A 107 -2.00 4.86 -16.20
N THR A 108 -1.88 3.54 -16.09
CA THR A 108 -2.92 2.60 -16.52
C THR A 108 -3.62 2.02 -15.30
N PHE A 109 -4.91 2.32 -15.16
CA PHE A 109 -5.74 1.80 -14.07
C PHE A 109 -6.29 0.43 -14.45
N LYS A 110 -5.77 -0.62 -13.83
CA LYS A 110 -6.19 -2.01 -14.05
C LYS A 110 -7.12 -2.44 -12.91
N LEU A 111 -8.38 -2.72 -13.21
CA LEU A 111 -9.34 -3.22 -12.22
C LEU A 111 -8.86 -4.56 -11.68
N MET A 112 -8.65 -4.67 -10.37
CA MET A 112 -8.34 -5.95 -9.71
C MET A 112 -9.60 -6.66 -9.26
N THR A 113 -10.56 -5.90 -8.71
CA THR A 113 -11.88 -6.36 -8.27
C THR A 113 -12.79 -5.15 -7.99
N ASP A 114 -14.08 -5.28 -8.26
CA ASP A 114 -15.13 -4.36 -7.81
C ASP A 114 -15.82 -4.84 -6.52
N LYS A 115 -15.56 -6.08 -6.10
CA LYS A 115 -16.17 -6.77 -4.95
C LYS A 115 -15.08 -7.35 -4.03
N PRO A 116 -14.27 -6.51 -3.37
CA PRO A 116 -13.17 -7.00 -2.54
C PRO A 116 -13.62 -7.86 -1.37
N GLY A 117 -14.85 -7.68 -0.87
CA GLY A 117 -15.41 -8.47 0.24
C GLY A 117 -15.63 -9.94 -0.09
N GLU A 118 -15.83 -10.29 -1.36
CA GLU A 118 -16.11 -11.65 -1.84
C GLU A 118 -14.84 -12.44 -2.16
N MET A 119 -13.69 -11.76 -2.28
CA MET A 119 -12.42 -12.43 -2.56
C MET A 119 -11.93 -13.22 -1.33
N PRO A 120 -11.10 -14.27 -1.50
CA PRO A 120 -10.38 -14.88 -0.39
C PRO A 120 -9.49 -13.87 0.35
N GLU A 121 -9.24 -14.12 1.64
CA GLU A 121 -8.31 -13.29 2.41
C GLU A 121 -6.91 -13.30 1.76
N PHE A 122 -6.28 -12.12 1.69
CA PHE A 122 -4.98 -11.86 1.11
C PHE A 122 -4.89 -11.90 -0.41
N GLU A 123 -5.99 -12.22 -1.11
CA GLU A 123 -5.96 -12.40 -2.56
C GLU A 123 -5.71 -11.09 -3.32
N ILE A 124 -6.22 -9.96 -2.80
CA ILE A 124 -5.97 -8.64 -3.39
C ILE A 124 -4.49 -8.28 -3.26
N THR A 125 -3.90 -8.54 -2.09
CA THR A 125 -2.47 -8.33 -1.83
C THR A 125 -1.62 -9.21 -2.75
N LYS A 126 -1.93 -10.50 -2.88
CA LYS A 126 -1.21 -11.42 -3.78
C LYS A 126 -1.28 -10.97 -5.23
N LYS A 127 -2.47 -10.62 -5.75
CA LYS A 127 -2.63 -10.04 -7.09
C LYS A 127 -1.81 -8.77 -7.27
N PHE A 128 -1.85 -7.85 -6.30
CA PHE A 128 -1.05 -6.62 -6.35
C PHE A 128 0.44 -6.92 -6.51
N PHE A 129 1.01 -7.85 -5.72
CA PHE A 129 2.43 -8.20 -5.82
C PHE A 129 2.77 -8.91 -7.13
N ALA A 130 1.90 -9.77 -7.65
CA ALA A 130 2.09 -10.40 -8.96
C ALA A 130 2.11 -9.36 -10.10
N MET A 131 1.21 -8.37 -10.06
CA MET A 131 1.16 -7.28 -11.03
C MET A 131 2.37 -6.34 -10.89
N LEU A 132 2.76 -6.02 -9.65
CA LEU A 132 3.96 -5.22 -9.38
C LEU A 132 5.22 -5.91 -9.91
N GLU A 133 5.36 -7.22 -9.72
CA GLU A 133 6.49 -7.98 -10.24
C GLU A 133 6.56 -7.93 -11.77
N GLN A 134 5.42 -8.01 -12.47
CA GLN A 134 5.37 -7.81 -13.92
C GLN A 134 5.82 -6.40 -14.32
N THR A 135 5.38 -5.37 -13.61
CA THR A 135 5.79 -3.98 -13.85
C THR A 135 7.28 -3.78 -13.63
N ILE A 136 7.86 -4.38 -12.58
CA ILE A 136 9.31 -4.33 -12.32
C ILE A 136 10.09 -5.09 -13.39
N ARG A 137 9.62 -6.26 -13.82
CA ARG A 137 10.27 -7.03 -14.89
C ARG A 137 10.25 -6.29 -16.23
N ARG A 138 9.19 -5.52 -16.51
CA ARG A 138 9.08 -4.69 -17.72
C ARG A 138 10.13 -3.58 -17.76
N ASP A 139 10.31 -2.84 -16.67
CA ASP A 139 11.38 -1.84 -16.57
C ASP A 139 11.89 -1.71 -15.13
N PRO A 140 12.94 -2.46 -14.76
CA PRO A 140 13.40 -2.52 -13.38
C PRO A 140 13.98 -1.19 -12.90
N ARG A 141 14.45 -0.30 -13.79
CA ARG A 141 15.14 0.94 -13.43
C ARG A 141 14.27 1.93 -12.66
N PHE A 142 12.94 1.80 -12.78
CA PHE A 142 11.99 2.68 -12.10
C PHE A 142 11.56 2.17 -10.72
N TYR A 143 11.91 0.94 -10.37
CA TYR A 143 11.71 0.47 -9.00
C TYR A 143 12.71 1.13 -8.06
N LEU A 144 12.27 1.54 -6.87
CA LEU A 144 13.12 2.26 -5.93
C LEU A 144 13.99 1.28 -5.12
N TRP A 145 15.02 0.73 -5.76
CA TRP A 145 15.92 -0.31 -5.23
C TRP A 145 16.71 0.09 -3.98
N SER A 146 16.79 1.38 -3.65
CA SER A 146 17.42 1.85 -2.42
C SER A 146 16.67 1.44 -1.15
N HIS A 147 15.41 1.01 -1.27
CA HIS A 147 14.69 0.43 -0.15
C HIS A 147 15.25 -0.95 0.20
N ASN A 148 15.80 -1.09 1.41
CA ASN A 148 16.16 -2.40 1.97
C ASN A 148 14.88 -3.21 2.31
N ARG A 149 14.33 -3.87 1.28
CA ARG A 149 13.02 -4.54 1.30
C ARG A 149 13.02 -5.85 2.07
N TRP A 150 14.13 -6.59 2.00
CA TRP A 150 14.32 -7.94 2.57
C TRP A 150 15.16 -7.94 3.85
N LYS A 151 15.11 -6.85 4.63
CA LYS A 151 15.81 -6.74 5.92
C LYS A 151 15.24 -7.56 7.07
N ARG A 152 14.20 -8.37 6.82
CA ARG A 152 13.52 -9.21 7.82
C ARG A 152 13.24 -10.55 7.17
N THR A 153 13.69 -11.62 7.80
CA THR A 153 13.52 -12.97 7.29
C THR A 153 12.38 -13.69 7.99
N ARG A 154 11.82 -14.72 7.34
CA ARG A 154 10.80 -15.58 7.97
C ARG A 154 11.36 -16.32 9.16
N GLU A 155 12.61 -16.77 9.08
CA GLU A 155 13.31 -17.44 10.18
C GLU A 155 13.38 -16.58 11.46
N GLU A 156 13.78 -15.31 11.35
CA GLU A 156 13.79 -14.38 12.49
C GLU A 156 12.40 -14.16 13.06
N PHE A 157 11.39 -14.03 12.18
CA PHE A 157 10.01 -13.86 12.59
C PHE A 157 9.51 -15.10 13.35
N ASP A 158 9.72 -16.30 12.83
CA ASP A 158 9.27 -17.55 13.43
C ASP A 158 10.00 -17.84 14.75
N LYS A 159 11.23 -17.35 14.92
CA LYS A 159 11.98 -17.47 16.17
C LYS A 159 11.43 -16.58 17.28
N GLU A 160 11.11 -15.31 16.98
CA GLU A 160 10.76 -14.31 17.99
C GLU A 160 9.27 -13.99 18.10
N PHE A 161 8.47 -14.32 17.09
CA PHE A 161 7.07 -13.92 17.00
C PHE A 161 6.16 -15.10 16.65
N LYS A 162 4.87 -14.96 17.00
CA LYS A 162 3.80 -15.85 16.58
C LYS A 162 2.54 -15.03 16.29
N ILE A 163 1.63 -15.58 15.50
CA ILE A 163 0.31 -14.98 15.29
C ILE A 163 -0.67 -15.64 16.25
N GLU A 164 -1.27 -14.84 17.13
CA GLU A 164 -2.28 -15.27 18.10
C GLU A 164 -3.53 -14.40 17.94
N ASN A 165 -4.68 -15.03 17.69
CA ASN A 165 -5.95 -14.33 17.41
C ASN A 165 -5.82 -13.23 16.35
N GLY A 166 -5.06 -13.49 15.27
CA GLY A 166 -4.82 -12.53 14.19
C GLY A 166 -3.86 -11.38 14.52
N HIS A 167 -3.22 -11.39 15.69
CA HIS A 167 -2.25 -10.39 16.12
C HIS A 167 -0.85 -11.01 16.20
N VAL A 168 0.15 -10.29 15.70
CA VAL A 168 1.55 -10.69 15.87
C VAL A 168 2.01 -10.33 17.28
N VAL A 169 2.29 -11.34 18.09
CA VAL A 169 2.81 -11.21 19.45
C VAL A 169 4.25 -11.73 19.51
N ARG A 170 5.06 -11.11 20.38
CA ARG A 170 6.41 -11.64 20.67
C ARG A 170 6.25 -12.89 21.52
N LYS A 171 7.03 -13.93 21.22
CA LYS A 171 7.16 -15.11 22.06
C LYS A 171 7.82 -14.77 23.40
#